data_AF-A0AAW7WV32-F1
#
_entry.id   AF-A0AAW7WV32-F1
#
_cell.length_a   1.000
_cell.length_b   1.000
_cell.length_c   1.000
_cell.angle_alpha   90.00
_cell.angle_beta   90.00
_cell.angle_gamma   90.00
#
_symmetry.space_group_name_H-M   'P 1'
#
loop_
_entity.id
_entity.type
_entity.pdbx_description
1 polymer ?
#
loop_
_entity_poly.entity_id
_entity_poly.type
_entity_poly.pdbx_seq_one_letter_code
_entity_poly.pdbx_strand_id
1 'polypeptide(L)'
;MKFEVYDKAKWHYESKDMPNELPEIAGATHIAFFVRWCVENDLMSREIEEDCAEELQQIKDKELDCRDFFFDDMDGVLTSNELNTKGKQFAAAYYHSDKTKFAKKFGYYLADYVNWLKNKLGNQYNPDTSYFYVENSEANYNEIKEICDKRFSEFEKG
;
A
#
# COMPACT_ATOMS: atom_id res chain seq x y z
N MET A 1 12.48 -6.80 15.85
CA MET A 1 11.02 -6.57 15.71
C MET A 1 10.36 -7.93 15.49
N LYS A 2 9.10 -8.12 15.90
CA LYS A 2 8.39 -9.39 15.65
C LYS A 2 7.97 -9.45 14.17
N PHE A 3 7.90 -10.64 13.59
CA PHE A 3 7.28 -10.84 12.27
C PHE A 3 5.80 -10.42 12.33
N GLU A 4 5.39 -9.61 11.36
CA GLU A 4 4.02 -9.09 11.23
C GLU A 4 3.58 -9.17 9.76
N VAL A 5 2.28 -9.42 9.55
CA VAL A 5 1.65 -9.29 8.23
C VAL A 5 0.79 -8.03 8.26
N TYR A 6 1.02 -7.14 7.31
CA TYR A 6 0.30 -5.86 7.18
C TYR A 6 -0.89 -5.97 6.24
N ASP A 7 -0.73 -6.61 5.08
CA ASP A 7 -1.86 -6.82 4.15
C ASP A 7 -1.61 -8.03 3.24
N LYS A 8 -2.68 -8.57 2.65
CA LYS A 8 -2.62 -9.65 1.65
C LYS A 8 -3.58 -9.34 0.52
N ALA A 9 -3.12 -9.42 -0.73
CA ALA A 9 -3.98 -9.30 -1.90
C ALA A 9 -5.20 -10.23 -1.81
N LYS A 10 -4.98 -11.47 -1.35
CA LYS A 10 -6.05 -12.48 -1.22
C LYS A 10 -7.19 -12.11 -0.30
N TRP A 11 -6.94 -11.27 0.71
CA TRP A 11 -8.02 -10.79 1.58
C TRP A 11 -9.02 -9.90 0.82
N HIS A 12 -8.58 -9.31 -0.30
CA HIS A 12 -9.35 -8.39 -1.09
C HIS A 12 -9.93 -9.08 -2.32
N TYR A 13 -9.13 -9.80 -3.11
CA TYR A 13 -9.65 -10.44 -4.33
C TYR A 13 -10.54 -11.68 -4.06
N GLU A 14 -10.42 -12.32 -2.89
CA GLU A 14 -11.37 -13.37 -2.46
C GLU A 14 -12.58 -12.78 -1.69
N SER A 15 -12.65 -11.45 -1.54
CA SER A 15 -13.79 -10.82 -0.86
C SER A 15 -15.08 -11.06 -1.64
N LYS A 16 -16.17 -11.29 -0.92
CA LYS A 16 -17.54 -11.34 -1.49
C LYS A 16 -17.94 -10.04 -2.19
N ASP A 17 -17.30 -8.93 -1.85
CA ASP A 17 -17.62 -7.60 -2.36
C ASP A 17 -16.78 -7.27 -3.63
N MET A 18 -15.80 -8.12 -3.98
CA MET A 18 -15.02 -8.00 -5.22
C MET A 18 -15.92 -8.26 -6.44
N PRO A 19 -16.08 -7.29 -7.36
CA PRO A 19 -16.85 -7.49 -8.57
C PRO A 19 -16.24 -8.60 -9.46
N ASN A 20 -17.06 -9.55 -9.90
CA ASN A 20 -16.63 -10.73 -10.66
C ASN A 20 -16.00 -10.39 -12.03
N GLU A 21 -16.28 -9.22 -12.58
CA GLU A 21 -15.74 -8.75 -13.85
C GLU A 21 -14.32 -8.17 -13.74
N LEU A 22 -13.86 -7.87 -12.52
CA LEU A 22 -12.53 -7.33 -12.30
C LEU A 22 -11.50 -8.46 -12.12
N PRO A 23 -10.28 -8.31 -12.66
CA PRO A 23 -9.22 -9.27 -12.41
C PRO A 23 -8.74 -9.19 -10.95
N GLU A 24 -8.23 -10.29 -10.41
CA GLU A 24 -7.76 -10.40 -9.01
C GLU A 24 -6.74 -9.30 -8.65
N ILE A 25 -5.89 -8.92 -9.61
CA ILE A 25 -4.89 -7.85 -9.45
C ILE A 25 -5.49 -6.51 -9.01
N ALA A 26 -6.77 -6.23 -9.31
CA ALA A 26 -7.42 -5.00 -8.89
C ALA A 26 -7.57 -4.93 -7.36
N GLY A 27 -7.72 -6.07 -6.67
CA GLY A 27 -7.77 -6.15 -5.21
C GLY A 27 -6.45 -5.81 -4.51
N ALA A 28 -5.34 -5.73 -5.26
CA ALA A 28 -4.03 -5.37 -4.71
C ALA A 28 -3.67 -3.88 -4.90
N THR A 29 -4.50 -3.09 -5.60
CA THR A 29 -4.11 -1.74 -6.06
C THR A 29 -3.72 -0.81 -4.90
N HIS A 30 -4.48 -0.79 -3.80
CA HIS A 30 -4.14 0.05 -2.65
C HIS A 30 -2.84 -0.38 -1.97
N ILE A 31 -2.56 -1.68 -1.91
CA ILE A 31 -1.33 -2.22 -1.33
C ILE A 31 -0.14 -1.85 -2.21
N ALA A 32 -0.25 -2.08 -3.51
CA ALA A 32 0.81 -1.78 -4.47
C ALA A 32 1.15 -0.28 -4.52
N PHE A 33 0.17 0.62 -4.35
CA PHE A 33 0.49 2.04 -4.17
C PHE A 33 1.33 2.32 -2.92
N PHE A 34 1.03 1.66 -1.79
CA PHE A 34 1.84 1.80 -0.60
C PHE A 34 3.24 1.19 -0.77
N VAL A 35 3.34 0.02 -1.40
CA VAL A 35 4.63 -0.63 -1.71
C VAL A 35 5.47 0.24 -2.63
N ARG A 36 4.90 0.75 -3.73
CA ARG A 36 5.59 1.68 -4.63
C ARG A 36 6.10 2.90 -3.88
N TRP A 37 5.29 3.45 -2.98
CA TRP A 37 5.73 4.56 -2.13
C TRP A 37 6.91 4.17 -1.23
N CYS A 38 6.92 2.96 -0.66
CA CYS A 38 8.08 2.44 0.07
C CYS A 38 9.33 2.28 -0.81
N VAL A 39 9.18 1.83 -2.06
CA VAL A 39 10.26 1.74 -3.05
C VAL A 39 10.86 3.12 -3.33
N GLU A 40 10.01 4.13 -3.58
CA GLU A 40 10.44 5.51 -3.88
C GLU A 40 11.06 6.25 -2.68
N ASN A 41 10.88 5.74 -1.45
CA ASN A 41 11.38 6.35 -0.21
C ASN A 41 12.47 5.52 0.49
N ASP A 42 13.08 4.56 -0.21
CA ASP A 42 14.16 3.70 0.29
C ASP A 42 13.78 3.00 1.62
N LEU A 43 12.56 2.45 1.66
CA LEU A 43 12.00 1.74 2.82
C LEU A 43 12.00 0.22 2.67
N MET A 44 12.43 -0.29 1.52
CA MET A 44 12.52 -1.73 1.25
C MET A 44 13.63 -2.37 2.07
N SER A 45 13.50 -3.66 2.36
CA SER A 45 14.54 -4.41 3.06
C SER A 45 15.75 -4.61 2.17
N ARG A 46 16.92 -4.84 2.79
CA ARG A 46 18.14 -5.14 2.07
C ARG A 46 18.01 -6.39 1.17
N GLU A 47 17.23 -7.38 1.60
CA GLU A 47 17.00 -8.61 0.84
C GLU A 47 16.24 -8.29 -0.46
N ILE A 48 15.14 -7.52 -0.38
CA ILE A 48 14.42 -7.04 -1.57
C ILE A 48 15.31 -6.14 -2.44
N GLU A 49 16.11 -5.26 -1.84
CA GLU A 49 17.04 -4.40 -2.58
C GLU A 49 18.14 -5.18 -3.31
N GLU A 50 18.58 -6.33 -2.78
CA GLU A 50 19.61 -7.18 -3.38
C GLU A 50 19.01 -8.13 -4.44
N ASP A 51 17.87 -8.74 -4.15
CA ASP A 51 17.26 -9.77 -5.00
C ASP A 51 16.41 -9.19 -6.15
N CYS A 52 15.82 -8.00 -5.96
CA CYS A 52 14.89 -7.38 -6.92
C CYS A 52 15.37 -6.00 -7.42
N ALA A 53 16.69 -5.78 -7.46
CA ALA A 53 17.26 -4.47 -7.77
C ALA A 53 16.80 -3.88 -9.12
N GLU A 54 16.61 -4.75 -10.13
CA GLU A 54 16.15 -4.36 -11.46
C GLU A 54 14.68 -3.92 -11.44
N GLU A 55 13.83 -4.72 -10.81
CA GLU A 55 12.39 -4.48 -10.66
C GLU A 55 12.13 -3.19 -9.88
N LEU A 56 12.88 -2.96 -8.78
CA LEU A 56 12.79 -1.72 -8.01
C LEU A 56 13.15 -0.50 -8.85
N GLN A 57 14.16 -0.61 -9.72
CA GLN A 57 14.55 0.48 -10.62
C GLN A 57 13.48 0.70 -11.70
N GLN A 58 12.95 -0.37 -12.29
CA GLN A 58 11.85 -0.29 -13.27
C GLN A 58 10.58 0.31 -12.65
N ILE A 59 10.26 0.04 -11.38
CA ILE A 59 9.15 0.69 -10.67
C ILE A 59 9.40 2.21 -10.54
N LYS A 60 10.62 2.62 -10.16
CA LYS A 60 10.99 4.04 -10.06
C LYS A 60 10.92 4.74 -11.42
N ASP A 61 11.31 4.05 -12.48
CA ASP A 61 11.27 4.53 -13.87
C ASP A 61 9.89 4.39 -14.53
N LYS A 62 8.93 3.78 -13.82
CA LYS A 62 7.54 3.57 -14.25
C LYS A 62 7.39 2.61 -15.44
N GLU A 63 8.33 1.68 -15.55
CA GLU A 63 8.40 0.65 -16.59
C GLU A 63 7.75 -0.67 -16.12
N LEU A 64 7.66 -0.89 -14.80
CA LEU A 64 7.02 -2.06 -14.19
C LEU A 64 5.78 -1.66 -13.37
N ASP A 65 4.66 -2.35 -13.57
CA ASP A 65 3.48 -2.23 -12.71
C ASP A 65 3.81 -2.80 -11.33
N CYS A 66 3.80 -1.96 -10.30
CA CYS A 66 4.12 -2.40 -8.93
C CYS A 66 3.14 -3.46 -8.40
N ARG A 67 1.95 -3.63 -9.00
CA ARG A 67 1.06 -4.74 -8.66
C ARG A 67 1.64 -6.08 -9.14
N ASP A 68 2.24 -6.13 -10.33
CA ASP A 68 2.88 -7.34 -10.84
C ASP A 68 4.06 -7.72 -9.93
N PHE A 69 4.95 -6.78 -9.61
CA PHE A 69 6.02 -6.97 -8.61
C PHE A 69 5.48 -7.47 -7.26
N PHE A 70 4.37 -6.91 -6.77
CA PHE A 70 3.79 -7.33 -5.50
C PHE A 70 3.30 -8.78 -5.52
N PHE A 71 2.82 -9.29 -6.66
CA PHE A 71 2.42 -10.68 -6.79
C PHE A 71 3.60 -11.62 -7.04
N ASP A 72 4.50 -11.24 -7.93
CA ASP A 72 5.57 -12.11 -8.43
C ASP A 72 6.75 -12.22 -7.44
N ASP A 73 7.10 -11.12 -6.77
CA ASP A 73 8.29 -11.04 -5.90
C ASP A 73 7.96 -10.95 -4.41
N MET A 74 6.73 -10.56 -4.06
CA MET A 74 6.27 -10.44 -2.66
C MET A 74 5.14 -11.43 -2.30
N ASP A 75 4.87 -12.43 -3.14
CA ASP A 75 3.83 -13.45 -2.94
C ASP A 75 2.40 -12.88 -2.71
N GLY A 76 2.15 -11.62 -3.10
CA GLY A 76 0.92 -10.90 -2.82
C GLY A 76 0.70 -10.60 -1.33
N VAL A 77 1.76 -10.57 -0.52
CA VAL A 77 1.71 -10.34 0.93
C VAL A 77 2.69 -9.26 1.35
N LEU A 78 2.18 -8.19 1.96
CA LEU A 78 3.02 -7.18 2.60
C LEU A 78 3.28 -7.60 4.04
N THR A 79 4.51 -8.00 4.35
CA THR A 79 4.95 -8.35 5.71
C THR A 79 6.01 -7.38 6.23
N SER A 80 6.44 -7.63 7.46
CA SER A 80 7.58 -6.95 8.04
C SER A 80 8.92 -7.36 7.40
N ASN A 81 9.01 -8.41 6.58
CA ASN A 81 10.28 -8.86 6.01
C ASN A 81 10.71 -8.02 4.80
N GLU A 82 9.76 -7.49 4.04
CA GLU A 82 10.01 -6.77 2.78
C GLU A 82 10.43 -5.32 3.02
N LEU A 83 10.40 -4.85 4.27
CA LEU A 83 10.76 -3.49 4.66
C LEU A 83 12.07 -3.45 5.46
N ASN A 84 12.80 -2.33 5.42
CA ASN A 84 13.90 -2.10 6.35
C ASN A 84 13.40 -1.67 7.74
N THR A 85 14.30 -1.44 8.69
CA THR A 85 13.93 -1.07 10.06
C THR A 85 12.99 0.14 10.12
N LYS A 86 13.21 1.17 9.30
CA LYS A 86 12.38 2.38 9.30
C LYS A 86 11.02 2.09 8.67
N GLY A 87 11.01 1.39 7.53
CA GLY A 87 9.79 0.94 6.87
C GLY A 87 8.91 0.10 7.79
N LYS A 88 9.48 -0.89 8.50
CA LYS A 88 8.76 -1.74 9.47
C LYS A 88 8.10 -0.91 10.58
N GLN A 89 8.82 0.07 11.14
CA GLN A 89 8.26 0.90 12.21
C GLN A 89 7.06 1.72 11.71
N PHE A 90 7.18 2.32 10.53
CA PHE A 90 6.11 3.11 9.95
C PHE A 90 4.92 2.23 9.55
N ALA A 91 5.15 1.15 8.79
CA ALA A 91 4.09 0.23 8.37
C ALA A 91 3.34 -0.36 9.57
N ALA A 92 4.06 -0.80 10.62
CA ALA A 92 3.42 -1.27 11.84
C ALA A 92 2.55 -0.18 12.49
N ALA A 93 3.04 1.05 12.56
CA ALA A 93 2.31 2.18 13.12
C ALA A 93 1.10 2.61 12.28
N TYR A 94 1.18 2.45 10.95
CA TYR A 94 0.20 2.96 10.00
C TYR A 94 -0.84 1.92 9.54
N TYR A 95 -0.54 0.63 9.63
CA TYR A 95 -1.49 -0.45 9.31
C TYR A 95 -2.22 -1.01 10.54
N HIS A 96 -1.51 -1.30 11.64
CA HIS A 96 -2.04 -2.23 12.66
C HIS A 96 -1.72 -1.86 14.11
N SER A 97 -1.30 -0.62 14.40
CA SER A 97 -0.98 -0.20 15.77
C SER A 97 -1.98 0.80 16.34
N ASP A 98 -2.07 0.81 17.66
CA ASP A 98 -2.73 1.84 18.47
C ASP A 98 -1.80 2.34 19.60
N LYS A 99 -0.51 2.00 19.54
CA LYS A 99 0.43 2.20 20.65
C LYS A 99 0.95 3.63 20.74
N THR A 100 1.13 4.29 19.60
CA THR A 100 1.66 5.66 19.52
C THR A 100 0.52 6.67 19.32
N LYS A 101 0.79 7.96 19.58
CA LYS A 101 -0.19 9.03 19.28
C LYS A 101 -0.56 9.06 17.80
N PHE A 102 0.42 8.84 16.92
CA PHE A 102 0.20 8.71 15.49
C PHE A 102 -0.74 7.54 15.17
N ALA A 103 -0.41 6.35 15.68
CA ALA A 103 -1.13 5.12 15.39
C ALA A 103 -2.59 5.17 15.87
N LYS A 104 -2.86 5.76 17.04
CA LYS A 104 -4.24 5.97 17.53
C LYS A 104 -5.10 6.84 16.62
N LYS A 105 -4.48 7.70 15.81
CA LYS A 105 -5.16 8.63 14.92
C LYS A 105 -5.23 8.13 13.48
N PHE A 106 -4.19 7.44 13.02
CA PHE A 106 -4.00 7.12 11.61
C PHE A 106 -3.62 5.66 11.35
N GLY A 107 -3.60 4.78 12.35
CA GLY A 107 -3.09 3.41 12.27
C GLY A 107 -3.94 2.44 11.46
N TYR A 108 -4.60 2.91 10.40
CA TYR A 108 -5.32 2.15 9.40
C TYR A 108 -5.16 2.84 8.03
N TYR A 109 -4.12 2.45 7.27
CA TYR A 109 -3.86 2.98 5.93
C TYR A 109 -5.11 2.91 5.01
N LEU A 110 -5.83 1.77 5.03
CA LEU A 110 -7.03 1.60 4.22
C LEU A 110 -8.11 2.65 4.52
N ALA A 111 -8.16 3.20 5.74
CA ALA A 111 -9.09 4.28 6.07
C ALA A 111 -8.74 5.59 5.36
N ASP A 112 -7.46 5.94 5.26
CA ASP A 112 -7.02 7.10 4.48
C ASP A 112 -7.30 6.90 2.98
N TYR A 113 -7.02 5.70 2.45
CA TYR A 113 -7.32 5.34 1.06
C TYR A 113 -8.82 5.44 0.74
N VAL A 114 -9.67 4.86 1.59
CA VAL A 114 -11.13 4.94 1.44
C VAL A 114 -11.65 6.37 1.58
N ASN A 115 -11.11 7.17 2.51
CA ASN A 115 -11.49 8.58 2.66
C ASN A 115 -11.11 9.40 1.43
N TRP A 116 -9.91 9.18 0.88
CA TRP A 116 -9.47 9.77 -0.38
C TRP A 116 -10.46 9.44 -1.50
N LEU A 117 -10.79 8.16 -1.66
CA LEU A 117 -11.69 7.71 -2.72
C LEU A 117 -13.10 8.28 -2.57
N LYS A 118 -13.63 8.30 -1.34
CA LYS A 118 -14.93 8.90 -1.03
C LYS A 118 -14.97 10.38 -1.39
N ASN A 119 -13.91 11.13 -1.10
CA ASN A 119 -13.82 12.54 -1.49
C ASN A 119 -13.74 12.70 -3.02
N LYS A 120 -13.03 11.81 -3.70
CA LYS A 120 -12.87 11.82 -5.16
C LYS A 120 -14.16 11.50 -5.91
N LEU A 121 -14.92 10.50 -5.45
CA LEU A 121 -16.16 10.04 -6.10
C LEU A 121 -17.41 10.78 -5.62
N GLY A 122 -17.38 11.37 -4.43
CA GLY A 122 -18.53 12.06 -3.84
C GLY A 122 -19.77 11.16 -3.79
N ASN A 123 -20.85 11.59 -4.44
CA ASN A 123 -22.12 10.84 -4.47
C ASN A 123 -22.05 9.51 -5.24
N GLN A 124 -21.00 9.27 -6.03
CA GLN A 124 -20.79 8.02 -6.76
C GLN A 124 -20.06 6.95 -5.93
N TYR A 125 -19.62 7.29 -4.73
CA TYR A 125 -18.93 6.36 -3.84
C TYR A 125 -19.87 5.25 -3.36
N ASN A 126 -19.51 4.01 -3.65
CA ASN A 126 -20.10 2.81 -3.09
C ASN A 126 -19.11 2.20 -2.07
N PRO A 127 -19.51 2.06 -0.79
CA PRO A 127 -18.63 1.54 0.26
C PRO A 127 -18.20 0.09 0.05
N ASP A 128 -18.96 -0.70 -0.71
CA ASP A 128 -18.70 -2.12 -0.89
C ASP A 128 -17.74 -2.35 -2.07
N THR A 129 -17.91 -1.61 -3.17
CA THR A 129 -17.24 -1.95 -4.44
C THR A 129 -16.28 -0.89 -4.97
N SER A 130 -16.42 0.39 -4.61
CA SER A 130 -15.71 1.47 -5.32
C SER A 130 -14.19 1.34 -5.26
N TYR A 131 -13.64 0.80 -4.17
CA TYR A 131 -12.19 0.73 -4.01
C TYR A 131 -11.51 -0.27 -4.95
N PHE A 132 -12.25 -1.29 -5.44
CA PHE A 132 -11.74 -2.22 -6.44
C PHE A 132 -11.64 -1.61 -7.84
N TYR A 133 -12.45 -0.58 -8.14
CA TYR A 133 -12.44 0.11 -9.43
C TYR A 133 -11.40 1.23 -9.52
N VAL A 134 -10.56 1.41 -8.50
CA VAL A 134 -9.51 2.43 -8.56
C VAL A 134 -8.49 2.03 -9.62
N GLU A 135 -8.37 2.88 -10.65
CA GLU A 135 -7.39 2.68 -11.71
C GLU A 135 -5.96 2.78 -11.16
N ASN A 136 -5.12 1.83 -11.57
CA ASN A 136 -3.67 1.90 -11.36
C ASN A 136 -3.05 2.93 -12.31
N SER A 137 -3.19 4.20 -11.97
CA SER A 137 -2.71 5.32 -12.76
C SER A 137 -1.78 6.22 -11.95
N GLU A 138 -0.87 6.90 -12.63
CA GLU A 138 0.03 7.89 -12.02
C GLU A 138 -0.72 8.97 -11.26
N ALA A 139 -1.88 9.41 -11.77
CA ALA A 139 -2.68 10.44 -11.12
C ALA A 139 -3.20 9.96 -9.75
N ASN A 140 -3.75 8.75 -9.69
CA ASN A 140 -4.21 8.17 -8.43
C ASN A 140 -3.04 7.88 -7.48
N TYR A 141 -1.95 7.32 -8.01
CA TYR A 141 -0.75 7.07 -7.22
C TYR A 141 -0.20 8.35 -6.59
N ASN A 142 -0.07 9.45 -7.35
CA ASN A 142 0.46 10.72 -6.84
C ASN A 142 -0.38 11.28 -5.69
N GLU A 143 -1.72 11.20 -5.77
CA GLU A 143 -2.60 11.64 -4.69
C GLU A 143 -2.46 10.77 -3.43
N ILE A 144 -2.30 9.45 -3.59
CA ILE A 144 -2.02 8.54 -2.46
C ILE A 144 -0.62 8.77 -1.89
N LYS A 145 0.37 8.99 -2.74
CA LYS A 145 1.74 9.34 -2.37
C LYS A 145 1.78 10.58 -1.48
N GLU A 146 1.03 11.64 -1.80
CA GLU A 146 0.94 12.83 -0.94
C GLU A 146 0.38 12.52 0.46
N ILE A 147 -0.58 11.60 0.54
CA ILE A 147 -1.14 11.14 1.82
C ILE A 147 -0.07 10.36 2.60
N CYS A 148 0.62 9.41 1.96
CA CYS A 148 1.71 8.66 2.57
C CYS A 148 2.85 9.57 3.03
N ASP A 149 3.30 10.52 2.20
CA ASP A 149 4.32 11.52 2.53
C ASP A 149 3.93 12.32 3.78
N LYS A 150 2.67 12.80 3.84
CA LYS A 150 2.15 13.52 5.00
C LYS A 150 2.16 12.67 6.26
N ARG A 151 1.66 11.43 6.17
CA ARG A 151 1.55 10.51 7.30
C ARG A 151 2.91 10.08 7.80
N PHE A 152 3.87 9.88 6.91
CA PHE A 152 5.25 9.61 7.27
C PHE A 152 5.89 10.77 8.04
N SER A 153 5.72 12.01 7.56
CA SER A 153 6.18 13.20 8.29
C SER A 153 5.50 13.34 9.66
N GLU A 154 4.20 13.04 9.77
CA GLU A 154 3.48 13.06 11.05
C GLU A 154 3.97 11.95 12.01
N PHE A 155 4.35 10.79 11.48
CA PHE A 155 4.97 9.71 12.23
C PHE A 155 6.36 10.09 12.74
N GLU A 156 7.20 10.71 11.91
CA GLU A 156 8.56 11.13 12.31
C GLU A 156 8.59 12.24 13.36
N LYS A 157 7.51 13.04 13.44
CA LYS A 157 7.37 14.13 14.43
C LYS A 157 6.77 13.68 15.77
N GLY A 158 6.21 12.47 15.83
CA GLY A 158 5.42 11.96 16.97
C GLY A 158 6.24 11.14 17.96
#